data_AF-X0WIQ4-F1
#
_entry.id   AF-X0WIQ4-F1
#
_cell.length_a   1.000
_cell.length_b   1.000
_cell.length_c   1.000
_cell.angle_alpha   90.00
_cell.angle_beta   90.00
_cell.angle_gamma   90.00
#
_symmetry.space_group_name_H-M   'P 1'
#
loop_
_entity.id
_entity.type
_entity.pdbx_description
1 polymer ?
#
loop_
_entity_poly.entity_id
_entity_poly.type
_entity_poly.pdbx_seq_one_letter_code
_entity_poly.pdbx_strand_id
1 'polypeptide(L)'
;YWRVQAVDNSFEGGLFSIQDTFSIVPVQTTNLIAKIMKENSLLLKWERGNGSRCIVFCKETSTDIAIPVNNESYIPDNEYGYGEQLGTTGWYCVYNGRSDSVTVSGLKYKTDYSFHIIEYAGEIGSEQYFPELVNGNPGVFSTGLFSEQTSISLSTSWFNIYTWGDYNNDGFSDLLIPGKPTKLFKNCGDNSFSEVSTSLPSVSYGAAAWGDYDNDGDLDIAITGGINSSTLPAISRIYRNDGSGIFTEQTQISLDSVYYSAIDWGDYNND
;
A
#
# COMPACT_ATOMS: atom_id res chain seq x y z
N TYR A 1 2.97 -13.05 41.05
CA TYR A 1 1.95 -13.09 42.13
C TYR A 1 2.23 -11.98 43.12
N TRP A 2 1.19 -11.33 43.64
CA TRP A 2 1.31 -10.31 44.69
C TRP A 2 0.14 -10.41 45.69
N ARG A 3 0.34 -9.83 46.87
CA ARG A 3 -0.68 -9.60 47.90
C ARG A 3 -0.41 -8.24 48.52
N VAL A 4 -1.44 -7.52 48.94
CA VAL A 4 -1.31 -6.23 49.66
C VAL A 4 -1.68 -6.44 51.12
N GLN A 5 -1.00 -5.72 52.01
CA GLN A 5 -1.32 -5.70 53.44
C GLN A 5 -1.47 -4.25 53.87
N ALA A 6 -2.57 -3.92 54.54
CA ALA A 6 -2.70 -2.64 55.20
C ALA A 6 -1.86 -2.65 56.48
N VAL A 7 -1.09 -1.59 56.71
CA VAL A 7 -0.30 -1.37 57.91
C VAL A 7 -0.79 -0.08 58.56
N ASP A 8 -1.07 -0.13 59.85
CA ASP A 8 -1.53 1.04 60.60
C ASP A 8 -0.36 1.93 61.06
N ASN A 9 -0.69 3.05 61.72
CA ASN A 9 0.31 4.01 62.22
C ASN A 9 1.14 3.47 63.39
N SER A 10 0.80 2.32 63.95
CA SER A 10 1.60 1.57 64.94
C SER A 10 2.52 0.54 64.30
N PHE A 11 2.56 0.46 62.96
CA PHE A 11 3.30 -0.54 62.20
C PHE A 11 2.80 -1.98 62.40
N GLU A 12 1.57 -2.16 62.89
CA GLU A 12 0.92 -3.48 62.91
C GLU A 12 0.23 -3.73 61.57
N GLY A 13 0.55 -4.88 60.97
CA GLY A 13 0.00 -5.30 59.68
C GLY A 13 -1.27 -6.14 59.84
N GLY A 14 -2.31 -5.83 59.06
CA GLY A 14 -3.54 -6.63 58.99
C GLY A 14 -3.36 -7.95 58.21
N LEU A 15 -4.46 -8.56 57.77
CA LEU A 15 -4.37 -9.73 56.87
C LEU A 15 -3.91 -9.30 55.46
N PHE A 16 -3.10 -10.14 54.83
CA PHE A 16 -2.81 -9.98 53.40
C PHE A 16 -4.08 -10.20 52.56
N SER A 17 -4.19 -9.48 51.45
CA SER A 17 -5.19 -9.72 50.43
C SER A 17 -5.08 -11.15 49.86
N ILE A 18 -6.13 -11.58 49.18
CA ILE A 18 -6.07 -12.77 48.32
C ILE A 18 -4.95 -12.57 47.29
N GLN A 19 -4.27 -13.67 46.95
CA GLN A 19 -3.20 -13.68 45.95
C GLN A 19 -3.74 -13.32 44.58
N ASP A 20 -3.13 -12.33 43.97
CA ASP A 20 -3.50 -11.87 42.63
C ASP A 20 -2.30 -11.98 41.67
N THR A 21 -2.60 -11.91 40.38
CA THR A 21 -1.65 -11.98 39.27
C THR A 21 -1.93 -10.84 38.31
N PHE A 22 -0.88 -10.11 37.91
CA PHE A 22 -0.95 -9.33 36.68
C PHE A 22 -0.37 -10.17 35.54
N SER A 23 -1.03 -10.14 34.38
CA SER A 23 -0.45 -10.61 33.13
C SER A 23 0.27 -9.44 32.48
N ILE A 24 1.54 -9.61 32.11
CA ILE A 24 2.22 -8.63 31.26
C ILE A 24 1.83 -9.01 29.83
N VAL A 25 0.96 -8.21 29.23
CA VAL A 25 0.70 -8.27 27.79
C VAL A 25 1.90 -7.64 27.08
N PRO A 26 2.65 -8.38 26.25
CA PRO A 26 3.73 -7.80 25.48
C PRO A 26 3.19 -6.74 24.51
N VAL A 27 3.89 -5.62 24.44
CA VAL A 27 3.78 -4.67 23.34
C VAL A 27 4.14 -5.42 22.07
N GLN A 28 3.24 -5.40 21.09
CA GLN A 28 3.40 -6.11 19.82
C GLN A 28 4.42 -5.44 18.90
N THR A 29 4.94 -6.23 17.95
CA THR A 29 5.83 -5.72 16.88
C THR A 29 5.08 -4.79 15.94
N THR A 30 5.77 -3.77 15.43
CA THR A 30 5.21 -2.81 14.46
C THR A 30 6.12 -2.71 13.22
N ASN A 31 5.69 -1.93 12.22
CA ASN A 31 6.51 -1.60 11.05
C ASN A 31 7.06 -2.83 10.31
N LEU A 32 6.23 -3.86 10.15
CA LEU A 32 6.59 -5.02 9.34
C LEU A 32 6.71 -4.60 7.88
N ILE A 33 7.86 -4.93 7.30
CA ILE A 33 8.17 -4.72 5.89
C ILE A 33 8.74 -6.01 5.31
N ALA A 34 8.60 -6.17 3.99
CA ALA A 34 9.21 -7.27 3.26
C ALA A 34 10.02 -6.76 2.06
N LYS A 35 11.11 -7.46 1.77
CA LYS A 35 11.92 -7.25 0.57
C LYS A 35 12.04 -8.56 -0.20
N ILE A 36 11.76 -8.51 -1.50
CA ILE A 36 12.02 -9.65 -2.39
C ILE A 36 13.53 -9.88 -2.49
N MET A 37 13.96 -11.09 -2.13
CA MET A 37 15.37 -11.50 -2.24
C MET A 37 15.62 -12.33 -3.50
N LYS A 38 14.65 -13.18 -3.84
CA LYS A 38 14.56 -14.02 -5.05
C LYS A 38 13.08 -14.24 -5.37
N GLU A 39 12.79 -14.81 -6.54
CA GLU A 39 11.42 -15.10 -7.01
C GLU A 39 10.56 -15.91 -6.02
N ASN A 40 11.17 -16.70 -5.12
CA ASN A 40 10.49 -17.56 -4.15
C ASN A 40 10.88 -17.26 -2.68
N SER A 41 11.34 -16.03 -2.38
CA SER A 41 11.74 -15.69 -1.01
C SER A 41 11.61 -14.21 -0.67
N LEU A 42 11.14 -13.95 0.55
CA LEU A 42 11.03 -12.61 1.14
C LEU A 42 11.96 -12.50 2.37
N LEU A 43 12.71 -11.41 2.46
CA LEU A 43 13.32 -10.97 3.71
C LEU A 43 12.29 -10.10 4.44
N LEU A 44 11.80 -10.60 5.58
CA LEU A 44 10.96 -9.84 6.50
C LEU A 44 11.84 -9.07 7.48
N LYS A 45 11.41 -7.86 7.83
CA LYS A 45 11.98 -7.05 8.90
C LYS A 45 10.88 -6.32 9.64
N TRP A 46 11.01 -6.17 10.95
CA TRP A 46 10.03 -5.49 11.81
C TRP A 46 10.73 -4.73 12.95
N GLU A 47 9.97 -3.89 13.64
CA GLU A 47 10.39 -3.29 14.89
C GLU A 47 9.91 -4.16 16.06
N ARG A 48 10.85 -4.58 16.90
CA ARG A 48 10.58 -5.40 18.08
C ARG A 48 9.74 -4.64 19.10
N GLY A 49 8.78 -5.34 19.68
CA GLY A 49 8.11 -4.91 20.90
C GLY A 49 8.92 -5.29 22.13
N ASN A 50 8.24 -5.65 23.22
CA ASN A 50 8.88 -6.01 24.50
C ASN A 50 8.66 -7.47 24.93
N GLY A 51 8.16 -8.32 24.02
CA GLY A 51 8.03 -9.76 24.29
C GLY A 51 9.38 -10.42 24.55
N SER A 52 9.35 -11.55 25.26
CA SER A 52 10.57 -12.35 25.52
C SER A 52 11.16 -12.89 24.22
N ARG A 53 10.29 -13.16 23.24
CA ARG A 53 10.53 -13.63 21.88
C ARG A 53 9.33 -13.21 20.99
N CYS A 54 9.50 -13.27 19.68
CA CYS A 54 8.39 -13.28 18.73
C CYS A 54 8.33 -14.59 17.98
N ILE A 55 7.12 -14.88 17.52
CA ILE A 55 6.81 -15.93 16.56
C ILE A 55 6.27 -15.29 15.29
N VAL A 56 6.64 -15.83 14.13
CA VAL A 56 6.14 -15.40 12.83
C VAL A 56 5.40 -16.56 12.20
N PHE A 57 4.13 -16.32 11.87
CA PHE A 57 3.34 -17.23 11.06
C PHE A 57 3.19 -16.68 9.65
N CYS A 58 3.23 -17.57 8.67
CA CYS A 58 3.02 -17.28 7.25
C CYS A 58 1.85 -18.10 6.71
N LYS A 59 1.03 -17.52 5.82
CA LYS A 59 -0.04 -18.21 5.10
C LYS A 59 -0.23 -17.59 3.72
N GLU A 60 -0.44 -18.43 2.71
CA GLU A 60 -0.82 -17.99 1.36
C GLU A 60 -2.20 -17.31 1.38
N THR A 61 -2.24 -16.05 0.95
CA THR A 61 -3.43 -15.20 0.75
C THR A 61 -4.55 -15.36 1.79
N SER A 62 -4.45 -14.64 2.92
CA SER A 62 -5.51 -14.60 3.93
C SER A 62 -5.64 -13.20 4.57
N THR A 63 -6.87 -12.75 4.80
CA THR A 63 -7.15 -11.57 5.62
C THR A 63 -7.36 -11.93 7.11
N ASP A 64 -7.34 -13.22 7.45
CA ASP A 64 -7.45 -13.68 8.82
C ASP A 64 -6.12 -13.46 9.57
N ILE A 65 -6.15 -13.57 10.89
CA ILE A 65 -4.96 -13.50 11.74
C ILE A 65 -4.51 -14.89 12.17
N ALA A 66 -3.21 -15.05 12.44
CA ALA A 66 -2.71 -16.22 13.16
C ALA A 66 -3.14 -16.17 14.64
N ILE A 67 -3.74 -17.27 15.15
CA ILE A 67 -4.19 -17.42 16.54
C ILE A 67 -3.50 -18.65 17.16
N PRO A 68 -2.27 -18.51 17.67
CA PRO A 68 -1.58 -19.57 18.41
C PRO A 68 -2.25 -19.87 19.76
N VAL A 69 -2.10 -21.11 20.23
CA VAL A 69 -2.65 -21.58 21.51
C VAL A 69 -1.63 -21.33 22.62
N ASN A 70 -2.09 -20.77 23.75
CA ASN A 70 -1.22 -20.55 24.91
C ASN A 70 -0.76 -21.87 25.54
N ASN A 71 0.47 -21.87 26.05
CA ASN A 71 1.21 -23.01 26.59
C ASN A 71 1.56 -24.08 25.54
N GLU A 72 1.52 -23.72 24.26
CA GLU A 72 2.07 -24.55 23.18
C GLU A 72 3.30 -23.88 22.57
N SER A 73 4.30 -24.71 22.27
CA SER A 73 5.46 -24.30 21.47
C SER A 73 5.26 -24.73 20.03
N TYR A 74 5.61 -23.85 19.09
CA TYR A 74 5.58 -24.16 17.66
C TYR A 74 7.00 -24.24 17.10
N ILE A 75 7.30 -25.35 16.42
CA ILE A 75 8.60 -25.59 15.77
C ILE A 75 8.68 -24.75 14.48
N PRO A 76 9.64 -23.83 14.34
CA PRO A 76 9.77 -23.02 13.13
C PRO A 76 10.56 -23.73 12.02
N ASP A 77 10.23 -23.44 10.77
CA ASP A 77 11.13 -23.62 9.62
C ASP A 77 11.01 -22.42 8.69
N ASN A 78 12.14 -21.84 8.30
CA ASN A 78 12.17 -20.66 7.43
C ASN A 78 11.69 -20.98 6.00
N GLU A 79 11.58 -22.25 5.61
CA GLU A 79 10.92 -22.67 4.38
C GLU A 79 9.41 -22.85 4.61
N TYR A 80 8.62 -22.04 3.90
CA TYR A 80 7.17 -22.05 4.00
C TYR A 80 6.59 -23.44 3.74
N GLY A 81 5.76 -23.92 4.68
CA GLY A 81 5.13 -25.24 4.63
C GLY A 81 5.85 -26.33 5.44
N TYR A 82 7.07 -26.09 5.93
CA TYR A 82 7.84 -27.07 6.71
C TYR A 82 7.80 -26.83 8.23
N GLY A 83 7.51 -25.60 8.65
CA GLY A 83 7.28 -25.28 10.06
C GLY A 83 6.00 -25.92 10.59
N GLU A 84 5.83 -25.94 11.90
CA GLU A 84 4.62 -26.45 12.52
C GLU A 84 3.42 -25.57 12.16
N GLN A 85 2.32 -26.23 11.78
CA GLN A 85 1.09 -25.56 11.41
C GLN A 85 0.22 -25.28 12.64
N LEU A 86 -0.42 -24.11 12.69
CA LEU A 86 -1.48 -23.85 13.67
C LEU A 86 -2.69 -24.74 13.35
N GLY A 87 -2.79 -25.88 14.02
CA GLY A 87 -3.81 -26.89 13.74
C GLY A 87 -3.82 -27.27 12.25
N THR A 88 -4.94 -27.04 11.57
CA THR A 88 -5.10 -27.26 10.12
C THR A 88 -5.40 -25.98 9.34
N THR A 89 -5.01 -24.82 9.89
CA THR A 89 -5.46 -23.49 9.42
C THR A 89 -4.76 -22.96 8.17
N GLY A 90 -3.65 -23.56 7.74
CA GLY A 90 -2.78 -23.01 6.69
C GLY A 90 -1.67 -22.09 7.21
N TRP A 91 -1.67 -21.70 8.48
CA TRP A 91 -0.61 -20.88 9.07
C TRP A 91 0.57 -21.73 9.51
N TYR A 92 1.72 -21.53 8.88
CA TYR A 92 2.96 -22.25 9.21
C TYR A 92 3.90 -21.34 10.02
N CYS A 93 4.47 -21.88 11.08
CA CYS A 93 5.48 -21.19 11.89
C CYS A 93 6.78 -21.05 11.08
N VAL A 94 7.11 -19.84 10.63
CA VAL A 94 8.31 -19.59 9.81
C VAL A 94 9.47 -18.97 10.59
N TYR A 95 9.23 -18.58 11.85
CA TYR A 95 10.27 -18.09 12.75
C TYR A 95 9.79 -18.14 14.19
N ASN A 96 10.67 -18.47 15.13
CA ASN A 96 10.40 -18.36 16.57
C ASN A 96 11.71 -18.02 17.30
N GLY A 97 11.85 -16.79 17.80
CA GLY A 97 13.11 -16.31 18.35
C GLY A 97 13.14 -14.83 18.75
N ARG A 98 14.34 -14.26 18.82
CA ARG A 98 14.59 -12.89 19.34
C ARG A 98 15.03 -11.87 18.29
N SER A 99 15.27 -12.30 17.06
CA SER A 99 15.62 -11.40 15.95
C SER A 99 14.45 -10.52 15.57
N ASP A 100 14.77 -9.50 14.79
CA ASP A 100 13.87 -8.53 14.18
C ASP A 100 13.67 -8.77 12.67
N SER A 101 14.17 -9.92 12.18
CA SER A 101 14.17 -10.27 10.77
C SER A 101 14.26 -11.78 10.55
N VAL A 102 13.68 -12.24 9.44
CA VAL A 102 13.80 -13.61 8.93
C VAL A 102 13.68 -13.60 7.41
N THR A 103 14.50 -14.41 6.74
CA THR A 103 14.27 -14.71 5.32
C THR A 103 13.40 -15.95 5.22
N VAL A 104 12.22 -15.80 4.62
CA VAL A 104 11.29 -16.90 4.36
C VAL A 104 11.45 -17.36 2.91
N SER A 105 11.74 -18.65 2.71
CA SER A 105 11.88 -19.29 1.39
C SER A 105 10.72 -20.25 1.11
N GLY A 106 10.72 -20.91 -0.04
CA GLY A 106 9.67 -21.87 -0.42
C GLY A 106 8.34 -21.21 -0.82
N LEU A 107 8.32 -19.88 -0.97
CA LEU A 107 7.14 -19.13 -1.39
C LEU A 107 6.91 -19.33 -2.89
N LYS A 108 5.64 -19.37 -3.31
CA LYS A 108 5.28 -19.42 -4.72
C LYS A 108 5.58 -18.08 -5.40
N TYR A 109 6.01 -18.13 -6.66
CA TYR A 109 6.26 -16.94 -7.46
C TYR A 109 4.98 -16.13 -7.71
N LYS A 110 5.07 -14.80 -7.70
CA LYS A 110 3.95 -13.85 -7.90
C LYS A 110 2.71 -14.19 -7.07
N THR A 111 2.92 -14.55 -5.82
CA THR A 111 1.86 -14.96 -4.90
C THR A 111 1.93 -14.09 -3.65
N ASP A 112 0.75 -13.70 -3.17
CA ASP A 112 0.61 -12.90 -1.95
C ASP A 112 0.62 -13.79 -0.71
N TYR A 113 1.37 -13.38 0.30
CA TYR A 113 1.49 -14.06 1.57
C TYR A 113 1.20 -13.11 2.72
N SER A 114 0.40 -13.60 3.66
CA SER A 114 0.11 -12.92 4.91
C SER A 114 1.11 -13.36 5.97
N PHE A 115 1.65 -12.41 6.71
CA PHE A 115 2.57 -12.63 7.81
C PHE A 115 2.04 -11.97 9.07
N HIS A 116 1.98 -12.73 10.16
CA HIS A 116 1.62 -12.22 11.48
C HIS A 116 2.78 -12.46 12.44
N ILE A 117 3.35 -11.40 12.99
CA ILE A 117 4.38 -11.46 14.03
C ILE A 117 3.72 -11.20 15.37
N ILE A 118 3.94 -12.10 16.32
CA ILE A 118 3.32 -12.03 17.64
C ILE A 118 4.43 -12.01 18.67
N GLU A 119 4.49 -10.95 19.47
CA GLU A 119 5.30 -10.90 20.68
C GLU A 119 4.61 -11.71 21.77
N TYR A 120 5.37 -12.60 22.41
CA TYR A 120 4.85 -13.44 23.47
C TYR A 120 5.72 -13.36 24.72
N ALA A 121 5.15 -13.78 25.84
CA ALA A 121 5.85 -13.93 27.12
C ALA A 121 5.96 -15.42 27.47
N GLY A 122 6.89 -15.77 28.37
CA GLY A 122 7.09 -17.15 28.81
C GLY A 122 8.27 -17.85 28.15
N GLU A 123 8.51 -19.07 28.60
CA GLU A 123 9.53 -19.99 28.10
C GLU A 123 8.89 -21.15 27.35
N ILE A 124 9.71 -21.99 26.73
CA ILE A 124 9.28 -23.18 25.98
C ILE A 124 8.29 -24.03 26.79
N GLY A 125 7.10 -24.27 26.24
CA GLY A 125 5.98 -25.01 26.83
C GLY A 125 5.07 -24.19 27.75
N SER A 126 5.29 -22.88 27.86
CA SER A 126 4.55 -21.95 28.72
C SER A 126 4.26 -20.61 28.06
N GLU A 127 4.44 -20.54 26.74
CA GLU A 127 4.29 -19.33 25.94
C GLU A 127 2.87 -18.76 26.05
N GLN A 128 2.78 -17.46 26.31
CA GLN A 128 1.53 -16.70 26.32
C GLN A 128 1.54 -15.74 25.13
N TYR A 129 0.72 -16.03 24.13
CA TYR A 129 0.60 -15.28 22.89
C TYR A 129 -0.53 -14.24 22.98
N PHE A 130 -0.28 -13.08 22.39
CA PHE A 130 -1.23 -11.95 22.37
C PHE A 130 -1.34 -11.40 20.93
N PRO A 131 -2.12 -12.05 20.05
CA PRO A 131 -2.17 -11.74 18.62
C PRO A 131 -3.00 -10.48 18.32
N GLU A 132 -2.57 -9.32 18.85
CA GLU A 132 -3.24 -8.03 18.65
C GLU A 132 -2.86 -7.40 17.31
N LEU A 133 -3.86 -6.79 16.66
CA LEU A 133 -3.68 -6.01 15.44
C LEU A 133 -3.06 -4.65 15.79
N VAL A 134 -1.91 -4.36 15.20
CA VAL A 134 -1.26 -3.04 15.30
C VAL A 134 -0.95 -2.50 13.92
N ASN A 135 -0.71 -1.19 13.79
CA ASN A 135 -0.49 -0.59 12.48
C ASN A 135 0.71 -1.25 11.78
N GLY A 136 0.46 -1.83 10.60
CA GLY A 136 1.45 -2.54 9.81
C GLY A 136 1.77 -3.97 10.26
N ASN A 137 1.03 -4.60 11.18
CA ASN A 137 1.20 -6.02 11.52
C ASN A 137 -0.14 -6.62 12.01
N PRO A 138 -0.68 -7.67 11.37
CA PRO A 138 -0.15 -8.45 10.23
C PRO A 138 0.04 -7.64 8.95
N GLY A 139 0.90 -8.13 8.05
CA GLY A 139 1.13 -7.54 6.73
C GLY A 139 0.98 -8.56 5.60
N VAL A 140 0.56 -8.09 4.43
CA VAL A 140 0.46 -8.90 3.20
C VAL A 140 1.54 -8.43 2.23
N PHE A 141 2.36 -9.36 1.75
CA PHE A 141 3.45 -9.06 0.83
C PHE A 141 3.48 -10.06 -0.34
N SER A 142 3.77 -9.55 -1.52
CA SER A 142 3.89 -10.36 -2.73
C SER A 142 5.34 -10.77 -2.97
N THR A 143 5.54 -11.99 -3.48
CA THR A 143 6.82 -12.39 -4.11
C THR A 143 6.98 -11.84 -5.53
N GLY A 144 5.95 -11.20 -6.09
CA GLY A 144 6.02 -10.49 -7.36
C GLY A 144 6.61 -9.09 -7.20
N LEU A 145 7.51 -8.69 -8.11
CA LEU A 145 8.00 -7.30 -8.20
C LEU A 145 6.91 -6.28 -8.57
N PHE A 146 5.82 -6.77 -9.16
CA PHE A 146 4.68 -5.98 -9.62
C PHE A 146 3.40 -6.64 -9.12
N SER A 147 2.51 -5.85 -8.53
CA SER A 147 1.11 -6.22 -8.28
C SER A 147 0.23 -5.57 -9.32
N GLU A 148 -0.71 -6.33 -9.90
CA GLU A 148 -1.75 -5.75 -10.75
C GLU A 148 -2.72 -4.94 -9.88
N GLN A 149 -2.92 -3.65 -10.21
CA GLN A 149 -3.95 -2.82 -9.58
C GLN A 149 -5.30 -3.11 -10.23
N THR A 150 -6.16 -3.87 -9.55
CA THR A 150 -7.48 -4.25 -10.06
C THR A 150 -8.59 -3.28 -9.66
N SER A 151 -8.30 -2.35 -8.74
CA SER A 151 -9.20 -1.29 -8.28
C SER A 151 -9.42 -0.19 -9.33
N ILE A 152 -8.58 -0.14 -10.37
CA ILE A 152 -8.62 0.86 -11.42
C ILE A 152 -9.10 0.17 -12.72
N SER A 153 -10.30 0.53 -13.18
CA SER A 153 -10.79 0.10 -14.48
C SER A 153 -10.51 1.17 -15.53
N LEU A 154 -9.47 0.96 -16.33
CA LEU A 154 -9.17 1.81 -17.48
C LEU A 154 -10.03 1.35 -18.66
N SER A 155 -11.04 2.13 -19.03
CA SER A 155 -11.87 1.81 -20.19
C SER A 155 -11.02 1.79 -21.45
N THR A 156 -11.05 0.69 -22.18
CA THR A 156 -10.35 0.55 -23.46
C THR A 156 -11.04 1.43 -24.51
N SER A 157 -10.33 2.43 -25.00
CA SER A 157 -10.70 3.16 -26.21
C SER A 157 -9.76 2.70 -27.34
N TRP A 158 -10.23 2.82 -28.58
CA TRP A 158 -9.58 2.19 -29.73
C TRP A 158 -8.16 2.68 -30.00
N PHE A 159 -7.75 3.84 -29.45
CA PHE A 159 -6.42 4.43 -29.63
C PHE A 159 -6.06 5.33 -28.44
N ASN A 160 -5.64 4.75 -27.32
CA ASN A 160 -5.27 5.53 -26.12
C ASN A 160 -3.76 5.78 -26.07
N ILE A 161 -3.39 7.05 -26.00
CA ILE A 161 -2.12 7.49 -25.39
C ILE A 161 -2.50 7.91 -23.97
N TYR A 162 -1.94 7.23 -22.97
CA TYR A 162 -2.09 7.62 -21.57
C TYR A 162 -0.95 8.57 -21.21
N THR A 163 -1.20 9.57 -20.38
CA THR A 163 -0.15 10.49 -19.95
C THR A 163 -0.23 10.75 -18.45
N TRP A 164 0.94 10.87 -17.83
CA TRP A 164 1.10 11.04 -16.40
C TRP A 164 1.60 12.45 -16.09
N GLY A 165 0.99 13.10 -15.10
CA GLY A 165 1.34 14.45 -14.65
C GLY A 165 0.74 14.70 -13.28
N ASP A 166 1.42 15.46 -12.44
CA ASP A 166 0.92 15.89 -11.13
C ASP A 166 0.07 17.16 -11.33
N TYR A 167 -1.25 17.02 -11.44
CA TYR A 167 -2.10 18.16 -11.82
C TYR A 167 -2.41 19.09 -10.63
N ASN A 168 -2.21 18.63 -9.40
CA ASN A 168 -2.55 19.37 -8.20
C ASN A 168 -1.35 19.59 -7.27
N ASN A 169 -0.14 19.35 -7.77
CA ASN A 169 1.13 19.55 -7.08
C ASN A 169 1.19 18.87 -5.71
N ASP A 170 0.59 17.68 -5.58
CA ASP A 170 0.59 16.91 -4.33
C ASP A 170 1.72 15.89 -4.21
N GLY A 171 2.59 15.83 -5.23
CA GLY A 171 3.76 14.96 -5.29
C GLY A 171 3.46 13.56 -5.79
N PHE A 172 2.20 13.24 -6.12
CA PHE A 172 1.81 11.98 -6.72
C PHE A 172 1.47 12.19 -8.19
N SER A 173 2.09 11.42 -9.09
CA SER A 173 1.71 11.49 -10.51
C SER A 173 0.29 10.97 -10.72
N ASP A 174 -0.52 11.78 -11.38
CA ASP A 174 -1.91 11.49 -11.76
C ASP A 174 -2.00 11.01 -13.21
N LEU A 175 -3.15 10.42 -13.55
CA LEU A 175 -3.35 9.78 -14.85
C LEU A 175 -4.42 10.48 -15.68
N LEU A 176 -4.04 11.02 -16.83
CA LEU A 176 -4.96 11.54 -17.85
C LEU A 176 -5.11 10.52 -18.98
N ILE A 177 -6.37 10.30 -19.36
CA ILE A 177 -6.78 9.36 -20.41
C ILE A 177 -7.63 10.13 -21.42
N PRO A 178 -7.04 10.71 -22.47
CA PRO A 178 -7.80 11.29 -23.56
C PRO A 178 -8.65 10.20 -24.24
N GLY A 179 -9.93 10.48 -24.46
CA GLY A 179 -10.84 9.49 -25.02
C GLY A 179 -12.31 9.88 -24.99
N LYS A 180 -13.17 8.87 -24.77
CA LYS A 180 -14.63 9.02 -24.73
C LYS A 180 -15.24 8.45 -23.44
N PRO A 181 -15.42 9.25 -22.39
CA PRO A 181 -14.92 10.63 -22.26
C PRO A 181 -13.41 10.67 -22.02
N THR A 182 -12.82 11.87 -22.12
CA THR A 182 -11.50 12.12 -21.54
C THR A 182 -11.65 12.07 -20.02
N LYS A 183 -10.78 11.30 -19.35
CA LYS A 183 -10.84 11.09 -17.90
C LYS A 183 -9.54 11.49 -17.22
N LEU A 184 -9.64 12.10 -16.06
CA LEU A 184 -8.53 12.38 -15.16
C LEU A 184 -8.72 11.59 -13.86
N PHE A 185 -7.67 10.91 -13.42
CA PHE A 185 -7.66 10.16 -12.18
C PHE A 185 -6.57 10.69 -11.26
N LYS A 186 -6.98 11.18 -10.09
CA LYS A 186 -6.07 11.58 -9.03
C LYS A 186 -5.48 10.35 -8.35
N ASN A 187 -4.17 10.31 -8.18
CA ASN A 187 -3.47 9.33 -7.36
C ASN A 187 -3.54 9.75 -5.88
N CYS A 188 -4.05 8.87 -5.02
CA CYS A 188 -4.24 9.18 -3.60
C CYS A 188 -3.00 8.86 -2.73
N GLY A 189 -1.92 8.32 -3.32
CA GLY A 189 -0.68 7.99 -2.59
C GLY A 189 -0.75 6.69 -1.76
N ASP A 190 -1.90 6.00 -1.76
CA ASP A 190 -2.18 4.78 -1.00
C ASP A 190 -2.53 3.58 -1.91
N ASN A 191 -2.03 3.59 -3.15
CA ASN A 191 -2.37 2.66 -4.23
C ASN A 191 -3.86 2.74 -4.68
N SER A 192 -4.57 3.81 -4.35
CA SER A 192 -5.89 4.10 -4.88
C SER A 192 -5.88 5.30 -5.84
N PHE A 193 -6.90 5.35 -6.71
CA PHE A 193 -7.16 6.49 -7.59
C PHE A 193 -8.62 6.93 -7.46
N SER A 194 -8.86 8.24 -7.52
CA SER A 194 -10.20 8.83 -7.59
C SER A 194 -10.41 9.57 -8.91
N GLU A 195 -11.53 9.31 -9.59
CA GLU A 195 -11.89 10.05 -10.81
C GLU A 195 -12.18 11.52 -10.48
N VAL A 196 -11.53 12.43 -11.21
CA VAL A 196 -11.71 13.88 -11.10
C VAL A 196 -12.68 14.32 -12.20
N SER A 197 -13.72 15.07 -11.80
CA SER A 197 -14.66 15.64 -12.77
C SER A 197 -13.99 16.79 -13.51
N THR A 198 -13.92 16.69 -14.84
CA THR A 198 -13.34 17.74 -15.70
C THR A 198 -14.30 18.12 -16.83
N SER A 199 -14.10 19.30 -17.40
CA SER A 199 -14.79 19.80 -18.60
C SER A 199 -14.02 19.51 -19.89
N LEU A 200 -12.99 18.66 -19.84
CA LEU A 200 -12.14 18.36 -20.99
C LEU A 200 -12.94 17.69 -22.12
N PRO A 201 -12.63 18.00 -23.38
CA PRO A 201 -13.37 17.48 -24.51
C PRO A 201 -13.11 15.99 -24.67
N SER A 202 -14.13 15.26 -25.12
CA SER A 202 -13.93 13.90 -25.60
C SER A 202 -13.25 13.93 -26.97
N VAL A 203 -12.14 13.22 -27.11
CA VAL A 203 -11.34 13.17 -28.34
C VAL A 203 -11.13 11.74 -28.84
N SER A 204 -10.82 11.59 -30.12
CA SER A 204 -10.50 10.32 -30.79
C SER A 204 -9.30 10.52 -31.69
N TYR A 205 -8.46 9.49 -31.82
CA TYR A 205 -7.29 9.54 -32.70
C TYR A 205 -6.40 10.76 -32.38
N GLY A 206 -6.27 11.08 -31.11
CA GLY A 206 -5.60 12.28 -30.63
C GLY A 206 -4.50 11.95 -29.63
N ALA A 207 -3.89 12.99 -29.09
CA ALA A 207 -2.91 12.88 -28.01
C ALA A 207 -3.20 13.95 -26.96
N ALA A 208 -2.64 13.75 -25.77
CA ALA A 208 -2.59 14.77 -24.73
C ALA A 208 -1.19 14.80 -24.13
N ALA A 209 -0.72 15.98 -23.73
CA ALA A 209 0.54 16.17 -23.03
C ALA A 209 0.41 17.23 -21.94
N TRP A 210 1.14 17.00 -20.85
CA TRP A 210 1.26 17.93 -19.74
C TRP A 210 2.43 18.88 -19.96
N GLY A 211 2.26 20.15 -19.62
CA GLY A 211 3.32 21.14 -19.62
C GLY A 211 2.84 22.41 -18.93
N ASP A 212 3.73 23.11 -18.25
CA ASP A 212 3.45 24.41 -17.63
C ASP A 212 3.67 25.49 -18.70
N TYR A 213 2.61 25.99 -19.33
CA TYR A 213 2.74 26.88 -20.50
C TYR A 213 2.82 28.35 -20.13
N ASP A 214 2.34 28.74 -18.95
CA ASP A 214 2.37 30.11 -18.47
C ASP A 214 3.31 30.35 -17.28
N ASN A 215 4.10 29.32 -16.92
CA ASN A 215 5.14 29.33 -15.90
C ASN A 215 4.57 29.71 -14.52
N ASP A 216 3.37 29.20 -14.21
CA ASP A 216 2.71 29.40 -12.92
C ASP A 216 2.96 28.25 -11.93
N GLY A 217 3.62 27.19 -12.39
CA GLY A 217 3.99 26.02 -11.61
C GLY A 217 2.93 24.93 -11.59
N ASP A 218 1.77 25.13 -12.20
CA ASP A 218 0.72 24.12 -12.34
C ASP A 218 0.78 23.48 -13.74
N LEU A 219 0.72 22.15 -13.83
CA LEU A 219 0.75 21.49 -15.13
C LEU A 219 -0.55 21.72 -15.90
N ASP A 220 -0.42 22.27 -17.11
CA ASP A 220 -1.49 22.49 -18.08
C ASP A 220 -1.59 21.33 -19.08
N ILE A 221 -2.68 21.31 -19.86
CA ILE A 221 -2.95 20.24 -20.84
C ILE A 221 -3.03 20.82 -22.24
N ALA A 222 -2.23 20.26 -23.16
CA ALA A 222 -2.53 20.33 -24.59
C ALA A 222 -3.23 19.05 -25.03
N ILE A 223 -4.32 19.18 -25.80
CA ILE A 223 -5.10 18.04 -26.32
C ILE A 223 -5.42 18.23 -27.80
N THR A 224 -5.28 17.15 -28.55
CA THR A 224 -5.59 17.09 -29.97
C THR A 224 -6.54 15.94 -30.28
N GLY A 225 -7.09 15.93 -31.50
CA GLY A 225 -7.84 14.79 -32.02
C GLY A 225 -9.21 15.15 -32.57
N GLY A 226 -9.87 14.15 -33.15
CA GLY A 226 -11.22 14.25 -33.67
C GLY A 226 -12.27 14.31 -32.56
N ILE A 227 -13.31 15.12 -32.74
CA ILE A 227 -14.47 15.20 -31.85
C ILE A 227 -15.67 14.45 -32.45
N ASN A 228 -16.74 14.28 -31.66
CA ASN A 228 -17.98 13.58 -32.08
C ASN A 228 -17.75 12.15 -32.61
N SER A 229 -16.78 11.45 -32.05
CA SER A 229 -16.46 10.07 -32.43
C SER A 229 -15.94 9.84 -33.85
N SER A 230 -15.51 10.91 -34.53
CA SER A 230 -14.95 10.85 -35.87
C SER A 230 -13.51 11.36 -35.86
N THR A 231 -12.78 11.21 -36.97
CA THR A 231 -11.52 11.94 -37.20
C THR A 231 -11.77 13.42 -37.48
N LEU A 232 -12.94 13.76 -38.02
CA LEU A 232 -13.35 15.12 -38.33
C LEU A 232 -14.77 15.42 -37.83
N PRO A 233 -15.03 16.64 -37.32
CA PRO A 233 -14.07 17.74 -37.13
C PRO A 233 -13.02 17.41 -36.05
N ALA A 234 -11.84 18.02 -36.13
CA ALA A 234 -10.75 17.84 -35.18
C ALA A 234 -10.46 19.13 -34.41
N ILE A 235 -9.74 19.00 -33.30
CA ILE A 235 -9.32 20.11 -32.43
C ILE A 235 -7.83 20.01 -32.10
N SER A 236 -7.25 21.15 -31.75
CA SER A 236 -5.96 21.26 -31.08
C SER A 236 -6.08 22.44 -30.13
N ARG A 237 -6.03 22.18 -28.82
CA ARG A 237 -6.40 23.13 -27.77
C ARG A 237 -5.48 23.02 -26.59
N ILE A 238 -5.24 24.14 -25.92
CA ILE A 238 -4.54 24.22 -24.65
C ILE A 238 -5.56 24.57 -23.56
N TYR A 239 -5.44 23.91 -22.41
CA TYR A 239 -6.26 24.13 -21.23
C TYR A 239 -5.35 24.48 -20.08
N ARG A 240 -5.53 25.69 -19.55
CA ARG A 240 -4.83 26.15 -18.36
C ARG A 240 -5.42 25.52 -17.11
N ASN A 241 -4.58 24.99 -16.24
CA ASN A 241 -4.92 24.55 -14.90
C ASN A 241 -4.69 25.68 -13.89
N ASP A 242 -5.52 25.78 -12.86
CA ASP A 242 -5.35 26.78 -11.79
C ASP A 242 -4.85 26.16 -10.47
N GLY A 243 -4.24 24.97 -10.56
CA GLY A 243 -3.77 24.16 -9.43
C GLY A 243 -4.89 23.49 -8.64
N SER A 244 -6.17 23.79 -8.93
CA SER A 244 -7.32 23.21 -8.23
C SER A 244 -8.01 22.07 -8.99
N GLY A 245 -7.46 21.67 -10.15
CA GLY A 245 -8.04 20.70 -11.06
C GLY A 245 -9.15 21.26 -11.95
N ILE A 246 -9.26 22.60 -12.02
CA ILE A 246 -10.17 23.29 -12.93
C ILE A 246 -9.38 23.69 -14.19
N PHE A 247 -9.80 23.14 -15.32
CA PHE A 247 -9.16 23.37 -16.61
C PHE A 247 -9.95 24.36 -17.47
N THR A 248 -9.30 25.45 -17.88
CA THR A 248 -9.88 26.53 -18.70
C THR A 248 -9.26 26.56 -20.09
N GLU A 249 -10.09 26.42 -21.14
CA GLU A 249 -9.63 26.49 -22.53
C GLU A 249 -9.03 27.86 -22.88
N GLN A 250 -7.82 27.87 -23.42
CA GLN A 250 -7.10 29.06 -23.88
C GLN A 250 -7.50 29.41 -25.32
N THR A 251 -8.69 30.00 -25.48
CA THR A 251 -9.30 30.30 -26.80
C THR A 251 -8.55 31.33 -27.65
N GLN A 252 -7.65 32.09 -27.06
CA GLN A 252 -6.78 33.05 -27.76
C GLN A 252 -5.67 32.36 -28.55
N ILE A 253 -5.35 31.10 -28.24
CA ILE A 253 -4.32 30.32 -28.92
C ILE A 253 -4.98 29.58 -30.08
N SER A 254 -4.54 29.89 -31.30
CA SER A 254 -5.03 29.23 -32.52
C SER A 254 -4.00 28.21 -32.99
N LEU A 255 -4.37 26.94 -32.91
CA LEU A 255 -3.61 25.81 -33.45
C LEU A 255 -4.40 25.16 -34.58
N ASP A 256 -3.71 24.68 -35.60
CA ASP A 256 -4.32 23.89 -36.65
C ASP A 256 -4.87 22.59 -36.06
N SER A 257 -6.13 22.28 -36.37
CA SER A 257 -6.76 21.05 -35.92
C SER A 257 -6.10 19.81 -36.54
N VAL A 258 -5.56 18.92 -35.70
CA VAL A 258 -4.97 17.66 -36.14
C VAL A 258 -5.64 16.42 -35.52
N TYR A 259 -5.53 15.29 -36.23
CA TYR A 259 -5.90 13.94 -35.80
C TYR A 259 -4.85 12.94 -36.31
N TYR A 260 -4.77 11.74 -35.73
CA TYR A 260 -3.62 10.83 -35.82
C TYR A 260 -2.29 11.54 -35.51
N SER A 261 -2.28 12.29 -34.41
CA SER A 261 -1.18 13.16 -34.01
C SER A 261 -0.44 12.64 -32.77
N ALA A 262 0.77 13.15 -32.58
CA ALA A 262 1.43 13.21 -31.28
C ALA A 262 1.58 14.68 -30.88
N ILE A 263 1.69 14.95 -29.59
CA ILE A 263 1.96 16.28 -29.04
C ILE A 263 2.98 16.15 -27.91
N ASP A 264 3.86 17.14 -27.82
CA ASP A 264 4.87 17.23 -26.78
C ASP A 264 5.12 18.70 -26.46
N TRP A 265 5.57 18.98 -25.24
CA TRP A 265 5.94 20.32 -24.79
C TRP A 265 7.45 20.47 -24.84
N GLY A 266 7.92 21.64 -25.24
CA GLY A 266 9.35 21.93 -25.32
C GLY A 266 9.60 23.40 -25.07
N ASP A 267 10.45 23.66 -24.09
CA ASP A 267 10.97 24.99 -23.83
C ASP A 267 12.16 25.27 -24.74
N TYR A 268 12.01 26.25 -25.63
CA TYR A 268 13.02 26.63 -26.61
C TYR A 268 13.99 27.68 -26.08
N ASN A 269 13.60 28.45 -25.06
CA ASN A 269 14.29 29.67 -24.64
C ASN A 269 14.68 29.72 -23.15
N ASN A 270 14.35 28.69 -22.36
CA ASN A 270 14.66 28.59 -20.93
C ASN A 270 14.07 29.74 -20.11
N ASP A 271 12.82 30.12 -20.40
CA ASP A 271 12.08 31.13 -19.63
C ASP A 271 11.23 30.55 -18.50
#